data_AF-A0A934S9J1-F1
#
_entry.id   AF-A0A934S9J1-F1
#
_cell.length_a   1.000
_cell.length_b   1.000
_cell.length_c   1.000
_cell.angle_alpha   90.00
_cell.angle_beta   90.00
_cell.angle_gamma   90.00
#
_symmetry.space_group_name_H-M   'P 1'
#
loop_
_entity.id
_entity.type
_entity.pdbx_description
1 polymer ?
#
loop_
_entity_poly.entity_id
_entity_poly.type
_entity_poly.pdbx_seq_one_letter_code
_entity_poly.pdbx_strand_id
1 'polypeptide(L)'
;MPMFRTALLLSAATLVASADEPKTLQGVPKDWDGAVKIGPAQILDTPELTTIRISTEPADGKTDTKTEPIEFKIEWKNEKPDLESFQRTLNTKQSMTTSGHRSGMTSITRELVYSSEYKALLIHLQADQPGALTFTTSFVTDGKLTAVDRLETQWQGNKTDQKARVWVIPFESEVYNKGGVQTIPGEGEALIILNADGENTYKTLADRFDPGHPHPNPWQIWQEFLKARKTD
;
A
#
# COMPACT_ATOMS: atom_id res chain seq x y z
N MET A 1 7.49 -56.53 1.46
CA MET A 1 7.25 -55.42 0.51
C MET A 1 6.88 -54.16 1.29
N PRO A 2 7.79 -53.20 1.52
CA PRO A 2 7.42 -51.87 1.95
C PRO A 2 7.36 -50.92 0.74
N MET A 3 6.27 -50.15 0.67
CA MET A 3 6.07 -49.11 -0.34
C MET A 3 6.99 -47.91 -0.06
N PHE A 4 7.77 -47.50 -1.06
CA PHE A 4 8.40 -46.19 -1.10
C PHE A 4 7.33 -45.13 -1.38
N ARG A 5 7.13 -44.18 -0.46
CA ARG A 5 6.42 -42.92 -0.72
C ARG A 5 7.45 -41.89 -1.18
N THR A 6 7.44 -41.58 -2.47
CA THR A 6 8.19 -40.45 -3.04
C THR A 6 7.48 -39.14 -2.64
N ALA A 7 8.16 -38.30 -1.87
CA ALA A 7 7.71 -36.95 -1.58
C ALA A 7 7.94 -36.06 -2.81
N LEU A 8 6.89 -35.42 -3.29
CA LEU A 8 6.94 -34.43 -4.36
C LEU A 8 7.39 -33.08 -3.74
N LEU A 9 8.61 -32.66 -4.02
CA LEU A 9 9.08 -31.30 -3.73
C LEU A 9 8.38 -30.32 -4.69
N LEU A 10 7.44 -29.52 -4.15
CA LEU A 10 6.83 -28.41 -4.88
C LEU A 10 7.84 -27.24 -4.93
N SER A 11 8.47 -27.04 -6.08
CA SER A 11 9.33 -25.89 -6.36
C SER A 11 8.52 -24.60 -6.31
N ALA A 12 8.97 -23.60 -5.55
CA ALA A 12 8.42 -22.25 -5.57
C ALA A 12 8.70 -21.60 -6.92
N ALA A 13 7.67 -21.41 -7.74
CA ALA A 13 7.79 -20.67 -8.99
C ALA A 13 7.90 -19.17 -8.69
N THR A 14 9.10 -18.61 -8.88
CA THR A 14 9.32 -17.15 -8.89
C THR A 14 8.97 -16.65 -10.29
N LEU A 15 7.88 -15.90 -10.42
CA LEU A 15 7.50 -15.28 -11.69
C LEU A 15 8.16 -13.89 -11.77
N VAL A 16 9.28 -13.79 -12.49
CA VAL A 16 9.88 -12.50 -12.87
C VAL A 16 9.11 -11.97 -14.08
N ALA A 17 8.61 -10.73 -14.04
CA ALA A 17 7.91 -10.10 -15.15
C ALA A 17 8.48 -8.72 -15.46
N SER A 18 8.39 -8.31 -16.72
CA SER A 18 8.89 -7.02 -17.20
C SER A 18 7.99 -5.85 -16.76
N ALA A 19 8.54 -4.64 -16.85
CA ALA A 19 8.00 -3.39 -16.33
C ALA A 19 6.67 -2.91 -16.96
N ASP A 20 6.27 -3.46 -18.10
CA ASP A 20 5.25 -2.84 -18.97
C ASP A 20 3.84 -3.44 -18.88
N GLU A 21 3.62 -4.51 -18.11
CA GLU A 21 2.28 -5.09 -17.95
C GLU A 21 1.65 -4.76 -16.59
N PRO A 22 0.50 -4.03 -16.55
CA PRO A 22 -0.26 -3.83 -15.32
C PRO A 22 -0.76 -5.17 -14.79
N LYS A 23 -0.12 -5.69 -13.75
CA LYS A 23 -0.61 -6.88 -13.04
C LYS A 23 -1.76 -6.49 -12.12
N THR A 24 -2.95 -7.04 -12.39
CA THR A 24 -4.06 -7.05 -11.43
C THR A 24 -3.66 -7.92 -10.24
N LEU A 25 -3.65 -7.37 -9.03
CA LEU A 25 -3.63 -8.21 -7.84
C LEU A 25 -5.03 -8.81 -7.66
N GLN A 26 -5.24 -9.99 -8.24
CA GLN A 26 -6.41 -10.80 -7.93
C GLN A 26 -6.15 -11.51 -6.60
N GLY A 27 -6.58 -10.90 -5.51
CA GLY A 27 -6.42 -11.46 -4.17
C GLY A 27 -7.17 -10.74 -3.05
N VAL A 28 -8.08 -9.80 -3.38
CA VAL A 28 -8.93 -9.17 -2.37
C VAL A 28 -10.12 -10.10 -2.09
N PRO A 29 -10.33 -10.55 -0.82
CA PRO A 29 -11.44 -11.42 -0.46
C PRO A 29 -12.79 -10.79 -0.83
N LYS A 30 -13.75 -11.62 -1.27
CA LYS A 30 -15.09 -11.22 -1.73
C LYS A 30 -16.04 -10.77 -0.61
N ASP A 31 -15.68 -11.01 0.65
CA ASP A 31 -16.62 -10.91 1.75
C ASP A 31 -16.28 -9.70 2.63
N TRP A 32 -17.10 -8.66 2.47
CA TRP A 32 -16.93 -7.37 3.14
C TRP A 32 -18.30 -6.93 3.67
N ASP A 33 -18.35 -6.58 4.95
CA ASP A 33 -19.57 -6.23 5.70
C ASP A 33 -19.49 -4.76 6.17
N GLY A 34 -19.36 -3.85 5.19
CA GLY A 34 -19.35 -2.38 5.35
C GLY A 34 -20.54 -1.72 4.63
N ALA A 35 -20.57 -0.39 4.43
CA ALA A 35 -21.58 0.28 3.58
C ALA A 35 -21.20 0.27 2.09
N VAL A 36 -19.91 0.15 1.81
CA VAL A 36 -19.28 -0.09 0.51
C VAL A 36 -18.66 -1.49 0.58
N LYS A 37 -18.31 -2.13 -0.53
CA LYS A 37 -17.48 -3.34 -0.70
C LYS A 37 -16.20 -2.89 -1.40
N ILE A 38 -15.03 -3.04 -0.78
CA ILE A 38 -13.77 -2.84 -1.49
C ILE A 38 -13.54 -4.02 -2.45
N GLY A 39 -13.53 -3.73 -3.73
CA GLY A 39 -13.14 -4.65 -4.79
C GLY A 39 -11.62 -4.79 -4.93
N PRO A 40 -11.13 -5.51 -5.96
CA PRO A 40 -9.71 -5.71 -6.16
C PRO A 40 -8.98 -4.38 -6.37
N ALA A 41 -7.87 -4.20 -5.65
CA ALA A 41 -6.94 -3.11 -5.89
C ALA A 41 -6.11 -3.44 -7.15
N GLN A 42 -6.14 -2.54 -8.13
CA GLN A 42 -5.22 -2.57 -9.26
C GLN A 42 -4.01 -1.73 -8.91
N ILE A 43 -2.83 -2.33 -8.98
CA ILE A 43 -1.56 -1.65 -8.67
C ILE A 43 -0.72 -1.62 -9.94
N LEU A 44 -0.67 -0.43 -10.54
CA LEU A 44 0.31 -0.10 -11.56
C LEU A 44 1.54 0.45 -10.85
N ASP A 45 2.61 -0.34 -10.85
CA ASP A 45 3.83 -0.01 -10.15
C ASP A 45 4.97 0.06 -11.16
N THR A 46 5.45 1.27 -11.42
CA THR A 46 6.59 1.56 -12.28
C THR A 46 7.67 2.25 -11.46
N PRO A 47 8.90 2.39 -11.97
CA PRO A 47 9.95 3.12 -11.24
C PRO A 47 9.62 4.60 -10.99
N GLU A 48 8.83 5.22 -11.85
CA GLU A 48 8.50 6.66 -11.79
C GLU A 48 7.20 6.95 -11.06
N LEU A 49 6.28 5.97 -10.99
CA LEU A 49 4.95 6.16 -10.46
C LEU A 49 4.40 4.86 -9.88
N THR A 50 3.79 4.94 -8.70
CA THR A 50 2.89 3.90 -8.21
C THR A 50 1.46 4.45 -8.21
N THR A 51 0.58 3.87 -9.02
CA THR A 51 -0.86 4.16 -9.02
C THR A 51 -1.61 2.99 -8.43
N ILE A 52 -2.41 3.25 -7.42
CA ILE A 52 -3.28 2.28 -6.75
C ILE A 52 -4.71 2.69 -7.02
N ARG A 53 -5.45 1.84 -7.72
CA ARG A 53 -6.88 2.01 -7.98
C ARG A 53 -7.67 0.98 -7.21
N ILE A 54 -8.46 1.42 -6.24
CA ILE A 54 -9.35 0.60 -5.43
C ILE A 54 -10.73 0.69 -6.06
N SER A 55 -11.19 -0.43 -6.64
CA SER A 55 -12.57 -0.56 -7.07
C SER A 55 -13.47 -0.64 -5.85
N THR A 56 -14.64 -0.04 -5.90
CA THR A 56 -15.61 -0.10 -4.80
C THR A 56 -16.99 -0.39 -5.33
N GLU A 57 -17.71 -1.27 -4.66
CA GLU A 57 -19.09 -1.66 -4.97
C GLU A 57 -19.99 -1.30 -3.79
N PRO A 58 -21.31 -1.10 -3.95
CA PRO A 58 -22.22 -0.97 -2.82
C PRO A 58 -22.28 -2.26 -1.98
N ALA A 59 -22.27 -2.16 -0.66
CA ALA A 59 -22.32 -3.36 0.18
C ALA A 59 -23.67 -4.08 0.16
N ASP A 60 -24.75 -3.33 -0.02
CA ASP A 60 -26.13 -3.83 -0.04
C ASP A 60 -26.52 -4.52 -1.35
N GLY A 61 -25.60 -4.57 -2.33
CA GLY A 61 -25.84 -5.12 -3.66
C GLY A 61 -26.90 -4.35 -4.47
N LYS A 62 -27.38 -3.20 -3.97
CA LYS A 62 -28.32 -2.36 -4.69
C LYS A 62 -27.56 -1.48 -5.66
N THR A 63 -27.89 -1.61 -6.93
CA THR A 63 -27.28 -0.92 -8.07
C THR A 63 -27.46 0.61 -8.05
N ASP A 64 -28.24 1.15 -7.13
CA ASP A 64 -28.61 2.58 -7.12
C ASP A 64 -27.62 3.44 -6.31
N THR A 65 -26.77 2.82 -5.48
CA THR A 65 -25.70 3.54 -4.77
C THR A 65 -24.51 3.68 -5.72
N LYS A 66 -24.27 4.88 -6.22
CA LYS A 66 -23.09 5.14 -7.05
C LYS A 66 -21.84 5.09 -6.16
N THR A 67 -20.87 4.27 -6.54
CA THR A 67 -19.53 4.26 -5.97
C THR A 67 -18.55 4.84 -6.99
N GLU A 68 -17.50 5.49 -6.51
CA GLU A 68 -16.45 6.06 -7.36
C GLU A 68 -15.15 5.29 -7.08
N PRO A 69 -14.39 4.88 -8.12
CA PRO A 69 -13.12 4.22 -7.88
C PRO A 69 -12.18 5.20 -7.18
N ILE A 70 -11.54 4.74 -6.10
CA ILE A 70 -10.55 5.54 -5.38
C ILE A 70 -9.18 5.29 -6.03
N GLU A 71 -8.56 6.35 -6.54
CA GLU A 71 -7.23 6.31 -7.12
C GLU A 71 -6.27 7.13 -6.25
N PHE A 72 -5.19 6.49 -5.83
CA PHE A 72 -4.13 7.04 -5.01
C PHE A 72 -2.80 6.91 -5.75
N LYS A 73 -1.96 7.93 -5.67
CA LYS A 73 -0.66 7.98 -6.34
C LYS A 73 0.48 8.21 -5.37
N ILE A 74 1.60 7.57 -5.67
CA ILE A 74 2.93 7.87 -5.13
C ILE A 74 3.79 8.29 -6.34
N GLU A 75 4.12 9.57 -6.39
CA GLU A 75 4.97 10.14 -7.45
C GLU A 75 6.38 10.34 -6.93
N TRP A 76 7.34 9.66 -7.54
CA TRP A 76 8.75 9.78 -7.17
C TRP A 76 9.33 11.08 -7.70
N LYS A 77 10.05 11.81 -6.86
CA LYS A 77 10.76 13.07 -7.20
C LYS A 77 12.29 12.89 -7.18
N ASN A 78 12.74 11.65 -7.07
CA ASN A 78 14.13 11.22 -7.17
C ASN A 78 14.74 11.51 -8.56
N GLU A 79 16.05 11.29 -8.67
CA GLU A 79 16.71 11.19 -9.98
C GLU A 79 16.03 10.13 -10.86
N LYS A 80 16.14 10.33 -12.19
CA LYS A 80 15.49 9.46 -13.17
C LYS A 80 15.82 7.99 -12.88
N PRO A 81 14.82 7.13 -12.68
CA PRO A 81 15.08 5.74 -12.32
C PRO A 81 15.70 4.98 -13.49
N ASP A 82 16.57 4.03 -13.16
CA ASP A 82 17.09 3.05 -14.10
C ASP A 82 16.04 1.96 -14.34
N LEU A 83 15.35 2.07 -15.48
CA LEU A 83 14.29 1.14 -15.87
C LEU A 83 14.80 -0.29 -16.08
N GLU A 84 16.06 -0.48 -16.48
CA GLU A 84 16.65 -1.80 -16.70
C GLU A 84 16.83 -2.58 -15.38
N SER A 85 16.98 -1.85 -14.28
CA SER A 85 17.11 -2.42 -12.94
C SER A 85 15.77 -2.75 -12.26
N PHE A 86 14.63 -2.36 -12.85
CA PHE A 86 13.34 -2.57 -12.23
C PHE A 86 12.97 -4.05 -12.19
N GLN A 87 12.63 -4.52 -10.99
CA GLN A 87 12.14 -5.87 -10.76
C GLN A 87 10.89 -5.81 -9.90
N ARG A 88 9.93 -6.69 -10.22
CA ARG A 88 8.71 -6.87 -9.45
C ARG A 88 8.42 -8.35 -9.29
N THR A 89 8.14 -8.75 -8.06
CA THR A 89 7.80 -10.12 -7.69
C THR A 89 6.50 -10.13 -6.88
N LEU A 90 5.72 -11.20 -7.03
CA LEU A 90 4.52 -11.46 -6.24
C LEU A 90 4.75 -12.73 -5.43
N ASN A 91 4.77 -12.59 -4.11
CA ASN A 91 4.73 -13.72 -3.20
C ASN A 91 3.27 -14.06 -2.89
N THR A 92 2.73 -15.06 -3.57
CA THR A 92 1.35 -15.51 -3.40
C THR A 92 1.08 -16.13 -2.04
N LYS A 93 2.09 -16.72 -1.37
CA LYS A 93 1.94 -17.28 -0.01
C LYS A 93 1.74 -16.18 1.02
N GLN A 94 2.40 -15.05 0.83
CA GLN A 94 2.33 -13.89 1.72
C GLN A 94 1.38 -12.81 1.19
N SER A 95 0.67 -13.05 0.08
CA SER A 95 -0.11 -12.04 -0.66
C SER A 95 0.59 -10.67 -0.71
N MET A 96 1.88 -10.68 -1.02
CA MET A 96 2.78 -9.53 -0.93
C MET A 96 3.43 -9.28 -2.28
N THR A 97 3.40 -8.03 -2.74
CA THR A 97 4.17 -7.60 -3.92
C THR A 97 5.42 -6.91 -3.42
N THR A 98 6.57 -7.34 -3.91
CA THR A 98 7.84 -6.64 -3.69
C THR A 98 8.34 -6.13 -5.02
N SER A 99 8.66 -4.85 -5.11
CA SER A 99 9.31 -4.28 -6.28
C SER A 99 10.53 -3.46 -5.87
N GLY A 100 11.46 -3.30 -6.79
CA GLY A 100 12.62 -2.46 -6.57
C GLY A 100 13.21 -1.96 -7.86
N HIS A 101 13.94 -0.84 -7.78
CA HIS A 101 14.71 -0.27 -8.87
C HIS A 101 15.89 0.51 -8.31
N ARG A 102 16.80 0.93 -9.18
CA ARG A 102 17.87 1.88 -8.87
C ARG A 102 17.51 3.28 -9.34
N SER A 103 17.85 4.27 -8.53
CA SER A 103 17.85 5.69 -8.88
C SER A 103 19.23 6.23 -8.56
N GLY A 104 20.04 6.47 -9.60
CA GLY A 104 21.47 6.73 -9.45
C GLY A 104 22.19 5.56 -8.77
N MET A 105 22.86 5.83 -7.65
CA MET A 105 23.57 4.79 -6.87
C MET A 105 22.65 4.08 -5.86
N THR A 106 21.48 4.63 -5.57
CA THR A 106 20.55 4.14 -4.54
C THR A 106 19.65 3.04 -5.07
N SER A 107 19.43 2.00 -4.27
CA SER A 107 18.37 1.02 -4.47
C SER A 107 17.13 1.37 -3.66
N ILE A 108 15.97 1.41 -4.31
CA ILE A 108 14.66 1.64 -3.70
C ILE A 108 13.87 0.35 -3.75
N THR A 109 13.33 -0.08 -2.61
CA THR A 109 12.47 -1.25 -2.45
C THR A 109 11.08 -0.83 -1.97
N ARG A 110 10.06 -1.51 -2.47
CA ARG A 110 8.65 -1.31 -2.14
C ARG A 110 8.01 -2.64 -1.82
N GLU A 111 7.41 -2.75 -0.65
CA GLU A 111 6.65 -3.93 -0.26
C GLU A 111 5.19 -3.54 -0.03
N LEU A 112 4.28 -4.19 -0.76
CA LEU A 112 2.86 -3.89 -0.73
C LEU A 112 2.09 -5.10 -0.23
N VAL A 113 1.27 -4.88 0.79
CA VAL A 113 0.48 -5.92 1.44
C VAL A 113 -0.92 -5.41 1.72
N TYR A 114 -1.92 -6.15 1.26
CA TYR A 114 -3.30 -5.92 1.68
C TYR A 114 -3.66 -6.80 2.88
N SER A 115 -4.33 -6.22 3.87
CA SER A 115 -4.98 -6.97 4.96
C SER A 115 -6.47 -6.73 4.95
N SER A 116 -7.23 -7.82 4.84
CA SER A 116 -8.68 -7.80 5.03
C SER A 116 -9.08 -7.56 6.49
N GLU A 117 -8.28 -8.03 7.45
CA GLU A 117 -8.53 -7.84 8.89
C GLU A 117 -8.53 -6.35 9.27
N TYR A 118 -7.55 -5.59 8.78
CA TYR A 118 -7.47 -4.14 9.04
C TYR A 118 -8.06 -3.29 7.92
N LYS A 119 -8.63 -3.95 6.90
CA LYS A 119 -9.20 -3.32 5.70
C LYS A 119 -8.27 -2.26 5.06
N ALA A 120 -6.97 -2.53 5.03
CA ALA A 120 -5.99 -1.57 4.57
C ALA A 120 -4.93 -2.19 3.66
N LEU A 121 -4.45 -1.37 2.73
CA LEU A 121 -3.23 -1.60 1.98
C LEU A 121 -2.08 -0.91 2.73
N LEU A 122 -1.10 -1.69 3.14
CA LEU A 122 0.15 -1.20 3.71
C LEU A 122 1.21 -1.23 2.63
N ILE A 123 2.00 -0.16 2.55
CA ILE A 123 3.09 0.00 1.59
C ILE A 123 4.31 0.44 2.38
N HIS A 124 5.31 -0.40 2.41
CA HIS A 124 6.60 -0.12 3.01
C HIS A 124 7.58 0.30 1.92
N LEU A 125 8.23 1.45 2.12
CA LEU A 125 9.18 2.05 1.21
C LEU A 125 10.53 2.12 1.90
N GLN A 126 11.58 1.65 1.24
CA GLN A 126 12.92 1.65 1.80
C GLN A 126 13.96 2.03 0.72
N ALA A 127 14.88 2.91 1.07
CA ALA A 127 16.12 3.13 0.33
C ALA A 127 17.31 2.52 1.09
N ASP A 128 18.32 2.07 0.36
CA ASP A 128 19.60 1.62 0.93
C ASP A 128 20.50 2.78 1.40
N GLN A 129 20.18 4.01 0.99
CA GLN A 129 20.85 5.23 1.43
C GLN A 129 19.88 6.14 2.22
N PRO A 130 20.26 6.59 3.43
CA PRO A 130 19.48 7.56 4.18
C PRO A 130 19.25 8.84 3.36
N GLY A 131 18.04 9.39 3.45
CA GLY A 131 17.69 10.64 2.77
C GLY A 131 17.47 10.52 1.27
N ALA A 132 17.46 9.31 0.71
CA ALA A 132 17.34 9.14 -0.72
C ALA A 132 15.89 9.13 -1.23
N LEU A 133 14.89 8.74 -0.44
CA LEU A 133 13.48 8.75 -0.85
C LEU A 133 12.94 10.18 -0.88
N THR A 134 12.50 10.64 -2.05
CA THR A 134 11.72 11.88 -2.17
C THR A 134 10.49 11.61 -3.01
N PHE A 135 9.30 11.77 -2.43
CA PHE A 135 8.06 11.48 -3.14
C PHE A 135 6.91 12.36 -2.67
N THR A 136 5.86 12.40 -3.50
CA THR A 136 4.58 12.99 -3.14
C THR A 136 3.49 11.94 -3.19
N THR A 137 2.51 12.05 -2.30
CA THR A 137 1.32 11.21 -2.32
C THR A 137 0.05 12.03 -2.42
N SER A 138 -0.92 11.55 -3.18
CA SER A 138 -2.22 12.20 -3.31
C SER A 138 -3.31 11.24 -3.76
N PHE A 139 -4.55 11.55 -3.39
CA PHE A 139 -5.71 11.00 -4.08
C PHE A 139 -5.93 11.81 -5.37
N VAL A 140 -6.18 11.13 -6.48
CA VAL A 140 -6.44 11.78 -7.78
C VAL A 140 -7.86 11.61 -8.27
N THR A 141 -8.67 10.77 -7.63
CA THR A 141 -10.11 10.72 -7.88
C THR A 141 -10.76 12.04 -7.47
N ASP A 142 -11.65 12.55 -8.32
CA ASP A 142 -12.47 13.72 -8.00
C ASP A 142 -13.14 13.57 -6.63
N GLY A 143 -12.89 14.53 -5.74
CA GLY A 143 -13.43 14.52 -4.39
C GLY A 143 -12.89 15.67 -3.58
N LYS A 144 -13.42 15.83 -2.37
CA LYS A 144 -12.90 16.78 -1.40
C LYS A 144 -11.71 16.16 -0.67
N LEU A 145 -10.54 16.76 -0.83
CA LEU A 145 -9.35 16.45 -0.03
C LEU A 145 -9.33 17.30 1.23
N THR A 146 -9.06 16.66 2.36
CA THR A 146 -8.89 17.32 3.66
C THR A 146 -7.59 16.82 4.29
N ALA A 147 -6.66 17.73 4.55
CA ALA A 147 -5.52 17.45 5.42
C ALA A 147 -6.04 17.38 6.86
N VAL A 148 -6.14 16.17 7.41
CA VAL A 148 -6.62 15.96 8.79
C VAL A 148 -5.50 16.30 9.77
N ASP A 149 -4.27 15.89 9.42
CA ASP A 149 -3.03 16.20 10.10
C ASP A 149 -1.88 16.23 9.07
N ARG A 150 -0.67 16.57 9.51
CA ARG A 150 0.58 16.46 8.77
C ARG A 150 0.76 15.08 8.13
N LEU A 151 0.46 14.01 8.86
CA LEU A 151 0.64 12.64 8.39
C LEU A 151 -0.61 12.05 7.72
N GLU A 152 -1.76 12.71 7.79
CA GLU A 152 -3.05 12.14 7.39
C GLU A 152 -3.79 13.00 6.36
N THR A 153 -4.21 12.36 5.27
CA THR A 153 -5.13 12.94 4.29
C THR A 153 -6.40 12.11 4.21
N GLN A 154 -7.56 12.78 4.27
CA GLN A 154 -8.85 12.18 3.98
C GLN A 154 -9.36 12.64 2.62
N TRP A 155 -9.81 11.71 1.80
CA TRP A 155 -10.62 11.96 0.61
C TRP A 155 -12.08 11.65 0.91
N GLN A 156 -12.99 12.47 0.38
CA GLN A 156 -14.42 12.25 0.41
C GLN A 156 -14.99 12.44 -0.99
N GLY A 157 -15.78 11.47 -1.47
CA GLY A 157 -16.44 11.54 -2.77
C GLY A 157 -17.34 12.77 -2.89
N ASN A 158 -17.37 13.39 -4.07
CA ASN A 158 -18.24 14.56 -4.30
C ASN A 158 -19.70 14.16 -4.53
N LYS A 159 -19.91 12.96 -5.05
CA LYS A 159 -21.23 12.43 -5.44
C LYS A 159 -21.64 11.19 -4.63
N THR A 160 -20.82 10.82 -3.65
CA THR A 160 -20.96 9.60 -2.87
C THR A 160 -20.60 9.89 -1.41
N ASP A 161 -21.11 9.10 -0.47
CA ASP A 161 -20.71 9.19 0.95
C ASP A 161 -19.39 8.47 1.24
N GLN A 162 -18.72 7.98 0.20
CA GLN A 162 -17.50 7.22 0.28
C GLN A 162 -16.35 8.08 0.81
N LYS A 163 -15.53 7.48 1.67
CA LYS A 163 -14.37 8.13 2.26
C LYS A 163 -13.16 7.22 2.14
N ALA A 164 -12.00 7.83 1.99
CA ALA A 164 -10.73 7.14 2.07
C ALA A 164 -9.79 7.94 2.95
N ARG A 165 -8.87 7.25 3.61
CA ARG A 165 -7.81 7.86 4.40
C ARG A 165 -6.48 7.26 4.02
N VAL A 166 -5.47 8.11 4.01
CA VAL A 166 -4.08 7.70 3.89
C VAL A 166 -3.27 8.31 5.00
N TRP A 167 -2.42 7.48 5.61
CA TRP A 167 -1.36 7.92 6.49
C TRP A 167 -0.03 7.71 5.79
N VAL A 168 0.83 8.71 5.80
CA VAL A 168 2.22 8.60 5.34
C VAL A 168 3.11 8.90 6.52
N ILE A 169 3.83 7.87 6.99
CA ILE A 169 4.58 7.89 8.23
C ILE A 169 6.06 7.69 7.86
N PRO A 170 6.82 8.78 7.64
CA PRO A 170 8.27 8.69 7.56
C PRO A 170 8.86 8.24 8.90
N PHE A 171 10.04 7.65 8.85
CA PHE A 171 10.73 7.19 10.05
C PHE A 171 11.46 8.33 10.74
N GLU A 172 12.08 9.23 9.97
CA GLU A 172 12.91 10.30 10.52
C GLU A 172 12.57 11.69 9.97
N SER A 173 12.04 11.77 8.75
CA SER A 173 11.81 13.01 8.03
C SER A 173 10.51 13.72 8.38
N GLU A 174 10.46 14.99 8.01
CA GLU A 174 9.26 15.84 8.10
C GLU A 174 8.31 15.56 6.92
N VAL A 175 6.99 15.63 7.18
CA VAL A 175 5.97 15.58 6.10
C VAL A 175 5.36 16.96 5.92
N TYR A 176 5.21 17.39 4.67
CA TYR A 176 4.48 18.60 4.33
C TYR A 176 3.14 18.23 3.69
N ASN A 177 2.02 18.55 4.33
CA ASN A 177 0.68 18.31 3.75
C ASN A 177 0.07 19.63 3.28
N LYS A 178 -0.04 19.82 1.96
CA LYS A 178 -0.64 21.02 1.36
C LYS A 178 -1.81 20.60 0.47
N GLY A 179 -3.03 20.86 0.94
CA GLY A 179 -4.25 20.59 0.17
C GLY A 179 -4.50 19.10 -0.10
N GLY A 180 -4.04 18.21 0.80
CA GLY A 180 -4.15 16.75 0.63
C GLY A 180 -3.10 16.13 -0.28
N VAL A 181 -2.09 16.90 -0.68
CA VAL A 181 -0.85 16.38 -1.26
C VAL A 181 0.19 16.37 -0.16
N GLN A 182 0.69 15.18 0.18
CA GLN A 182 1.75 15.00 1.17
C GLN A 182 3.09 14.89 0.44
N THR A 183 4.06 15.69 0.86
CA THR A 183 5.42 15.70 0.31
C THR A 183 6.40 15.22 1.39
N ILE A 184 7.21 14.23 1.02
CA ILE A 184 8.22 13.61 1.88
C ILE A 184 9.56 13.87 1.22
N PRO A 185 10.35 14.84 1.71
CA PRO A 185 11.67 15.13 1.17
C PRO A 185 12.77 14.41 1.94
N GLY A 186 13.55 13.61 1.22
CA GLY A 186 14.77 13.00 1.72
C GLY A 186 14.57 12.10 2.94
N GLU A 187 14.02 10.91 2.72
CA GLU A 187 13.77 9.87 3.74
C GLU A 187 14.56 8.59 3.42
N GLY A 188 14.93 7.80 4.43
CA GLY A 188 15.46 6.45 4.23
C GLY A 188 14.35 5.39 4.18
N GLU A 189 13.30 5.57 4.97
CA GLU A 189 12.24 4.59 5.14
C GLU A 189 10.87 5.22 5.46
N ALA A 190 9.80 4.70 4.88
CA ALA A 190 8.45 5.19 5.12
C ALA A 190 7.40 4.08 5.09
N LEU A 191 6.36 4.24 5.91
CA LEU A 191 5.18 3.39 5.90
C LEU A 191 3.97 4.20 5.43
N ILE A 192 3.30 3.73 4.38
CA ILE A 192 2.03 4.27 3.90
C ILE A 192 0.91 3.28 4.24
N ILE A 193 -0.17 3.78 4.82
CA ILE A 193 -1.35 2.99 5.16
C ILE A 193 -2.54 3.62 4.44
N LEU A 194 -3.16 2.87 3.53
CA LEU A 194 -4.31 3.32 2.75
C LEU A 194 -5.55 2.51 3.13
N ASN A 195 -6.60 3.18 3.60
CA ASN A 195 -7.90 2.61 3.92
C ASN A 195 -8.98 3.29 3.06
N ALA A 196 -9.81 2.50 2.39
CA ALA A 196 -10.86 2.99 1.48
C ALA A 196 -12.27 2.99 2.09
N ASP A 197 -12.37 2.77 3.41
CA ASP A 197 -13.59 2.92 4.22
C ASP A 197 -13.63 4.25 5.00
N GLY A 198 -12.49 4.94 5.10
CA GLY A 198 -12.34 6.12 5.93
C GLY A 198 -12.27 5.85 7.43
N GLU A 199 -12.13 4.59 7.85
CA GLU A 199 -11.85 4.19 9.24
C GLU A 199 -10.42 4.59 9.63
N ASN A 200 -10.18 4.89 10.91
CA ASN A 200 -8.84 5.25 11.40
C ASN A 200 -7.96 4.00 11.62
N THR A 201 -7.58 3.33 10.53
CA THR A 201 -6.80 2.10 10.58
C THR A 201 -5.43 2.28 11.21
N TYR A 202 -4.78 3.44 11.02
CA TYR A 202 -3.47 3.67 11.62
C TYR A 202 -3.52 3.59 13.14
N LYS A 203 -4.54 4.21 13.77
CA LYS A 203 -4.74 4.08 15.22
C LYS A 203 -4.95 2.63 15.64
N THR A 204 -5.79 1.88 14.92
CA THR A 204 -6.03 0.46 15.22
C THR A 204 -4.75 -0.37 15.14
N LEU A 205 -3.90 -0.12 14.15
CA LEU A 205 -2.61 -0.79 14.00
C LEU A 205 -1.63 -0.39 15.12
N ALA A 206 -1.56 0.90 15.46
CA ALA A 206 -0.73 1.41 16.54
C ALA A 206 -1.13 0.82 17.90
N ASP A 207 -2.43 0.84 18.23
CA ASP A 207 -2.94 0.30 19.49
C ASP A 207 -2.67 -1.20 19.63
N ARG A 208 -2.57 -1.94 18.52
CA ARG A 208 -2.30 -3.39 18.52
C ARG A 208 -0.81 -3.73 18.54
N PHE A 209 -0.02 -3.07 17.69
CA PHE A 209 1.36 -3.46 17.42
C PHE A 209 2.41 -2.59 18.12
N ASP A 210 2.02 -1.40 18.58
CA ASP A 210 2.87 -0.53 19.37
C ASP A 210 2.10 0.19 20.51
N PRO A 211 1.49 -0.57 21.43
CA PRO A 211 0.62 0.00 22.46
C PRO A 211 1.40 0.89 23.45
N GLY A 212 0.81 2.03 23.79
CA GLY A 212 1.30 2.91 24.87
C GLY A 212 2.32 3.95 24.44
N HIS A 213 2.75 3.98 23.17
CA HIS A 213 3.62 5.03 22.66
C HIS A 213 2.80 6.24 22.14
N PRO A 214 3.14 7.48 22.53
CA PRO A 214 2.45 8.68 22.04
C PRO A 214 2.72 8.94 20.55
N HIS A 215 3.86 8.43 20.05
CA HIS A 215 4.25 8.44 18.65
C HIS A 215 4.56 7.00 18.25
N PRO A 216 3.59 6.28 17.66
CA PRO A 216 3.78 4.88 17.31
C PRO A 216 4.94 4.69 16.35
N ASN A 217 5.75 3.66 16.58
CA ASN A 217 6.92 3.34 15.79
C ASN A 217 6.50 2.63 14.49
N PRO A 218 6.67 3.26 13.30
CA PRO A 218 6.26 2.66 12.03
C PRO A 218 7.01 1.36 11.71
N TRP A 219 8.27 1.21 12.12
CA TRP A 219 9.03 -0.03 11.97
C TRP A 219 8.38 -1.18 12.73
N GLN A 220 8.03 -0.93 13.99
CA GLN A 220 7.44 -1.94 14.85
C GLN A 220 6.07 -2.36 14.33
N ILE A 221 5.24 -1.39 13.91
CA ILE A 221 3.95 -1.67 13.27
C ILE A 221 4.15 -2.56 12.04
N TRP A 222 5.09 -2.23 11.15
CA TRP A 222 5.35 -3.02 9.95
C TRP A 222 5.82 -4.44 10.26
N GLN A 223 6.82 -4.60 11.14
CA GLN A 223 7.39 -5.89 11.49
C GLN A 223 6.40 -6.80 12.20
N GLU A 224 5.68 -6.29 13.19
CA GLU A 224 4.69 -7.08 13.95
C GLU A 224 3.47 -7.42 13.09
N PHE A 225 3.06 -6.53 12.19
CA PHE A 225 2.04 -6.84 11.18
C PHE A 225 2.47 -8.00 10.28
N LEU A 226 3.70 -7.98 9.75
CA LEU A 226 4.21 -9.09 8.92
C LEU A 226 4.32 -10.41 9.70
N LYS A 227 4.65 -10.36 11.00
CA LYS A 227 4.70 -11.56 11.86
C LYS A 227 3.31 -12.14 12.10
N ALA A 228 2.33 -11.30 12.44
CA ALA A 228 0.94 -11.73 12.68
C ALA A 228 0.34 -12.45 11.47
N ARG A 229 0.75 -12.06 10.25
CA ARG A 229 0.30 -12.72 9.00
C ARG A 229 0.93 -14.09 8.73
N LYS A 230 2.04 -14.43 9.39
CA LYS A 230 2.70 -15.74 9.21
C LYS A 230 2.09 -16.83 10.08
N THR A 231 1.27 -16.44 11.06
CA THR A 231 0.61 -17.36 12.00
C THR A 231 -0.79 -17.79 11.57
N ASP A 232 -1.31 -17.18 10.51
CA ASP A 232 -2.60 -17.50 9.86
C ASP A 232 -2.41 -18.38 8.61
#